data_AF-A0A430EDF0-F1
#
_entry.id   AF-A0A430EDF0-F1
#
_cell.length_a   1.000
_cell.length_b   1.000
_cell.length_c   1.000
_cell.angle_alpha   90.00
_cell.angle_beta   90.00
_cell.angle_gamma   90.00
#
_symmetry.space_group_name_H-M   'P 1'
#
loop_
_entity.id
_entity.type
_entity.pdbx_description
1 polymer ?
#
loop_
_entity_poly.entity_id
_entity_poly.type
_entity_poly.pdbx_seq_one_letter_code
_entity_poly.pdbx_strand_id
1 'polypeptide(L)'
;MGFPTRTAAIEHLRTEGMTAAQIARKIGIDVKSVSALEASAARKRGTERPIRQAAPSTAKQHTVCADNDVLRALRPHAARRSLSVNALIRLLLATVADDDLVDALLDDGEAN
;
A
#
# COMPACT_ATOMS: atom_id res chain seq x y z
N MET A 1 -36.89 1.23 1.69
CA MET A 1 -35.48 0.93 1.35
C MET A 1 -35.29 1.27 -0.12
N GLY A 2 -34.82 2.49 -0.43
CA GLY A 2 -34.77 3.03 -1.80
C GLY A 2 -33.46 2.76 -2.57
N PHE A 3 -32.73 1.68 -2.23
CA PHE A 3 -31.47 1.35 -2.89
C PHE A 3 -31.64 0.11 -3.79
N PRO A 4 -31.14 0.16 -5.04
CA PRO A 4 -31.34 -0.92 -6.01
C PRO A 4 -30.59 -2.21 -5.65
N THR A 5 -29.52 -2.12 -4.86
CA THR A 5 -28.75 -3.29 -4.39
C THR A 5 -28.25 -3.08 -2.96
N ARG A 6 -28.01 -4.18 -2.24
CA ARG A 6 -27.40 -4.16 -0.89
C ARG A 6 -26.03 -3.49 -0.90
N THR A 7 -25.27 -3.67 -1.99
CA THR A 7 -23.98 -3.02 -2.22
C THR A 7 -24.10 -1.50 -2.32
N ALA A 8 -25.09 -0.99 -3.07
CA ALA A 8 -25.33 0.46 -3.19
C ALA A 8 -25.73 1.08 -1.83
N ALA A 9 -26.50 0.35 -1.02
CA ALA A 9 -26.82 0.79 0.34
C ALA A 9 -25.57 0.85 1.24
N ILE A 10 -24.68 -0.15 1.17
CA ILE A 10 -23.43 -0.16 1.93
C ILE A 10 -22.54 1.02 1.54
N GLU A 11 -22.40 1.29 0.24
CA GLU A 11 -21.58 2.40 -0.27
C GLU A 11 -22.08 3.76 0.18
N HIS A 12 -23.38 4.01 0.08
CA HIS A 12 -23.97 5.26 0.55
C HIS A 12 -23.73 5.47 2.06
N LEU A 13 -23.93 4.43 2.86
CA LEU A 13 -23.69 4.51 4.31
C LEU A 13 -22.20 4.64 4.65
N ARG A 14 -21.31 4.13 3.79
CA ARG A 14 -19.86 4.30 3.94
C ARG A 14 -19.44 5.74 3.63
N THR A 15 -20.04 6.38 2.63
CA THR A 15 -19.84 7.81 2.36
C THR A 15 -20.37 8.72 3.47
N GLU A 16 -21.39 8.26 4.23
CA GLU A 16 -21.86 8.91 5.46
C GLU A 16 -20.91 8.72 6.66
N GLY A 17 -19.76 8.05 6.48
CA GLY A 17 -18.77 7.83 7.54
C GLY A 17 -19.10 6.70 8.51
N MET A 18 -20.12 5.89 8.24
CA MET A 18 -20.50 4.79 9.14
C MET A 18 -19.48 3.66 9.13
N THR A 19 -19.29 3.04 10.29
CA THR A 19 -18.47 1.84 10.44
C THR A 19 -19.22 0.60 9.93
N ALA A 20 -18.49 -0.44 9.53
CA ALA A 20 -19.10 -1.68 9.04
C ALA A 20 -20.09 -2.32 10.04
N ALA A 21 -19.83 -2.17 11.35
CA ALA A 21 -20.73 -2.63 12.41
C ALA A 21 -22.05 -1.86 12.46
N GLN A 22 -22.03 -0.55 12.22
CA GLN A 22 -23.24 0.28 12.15
C GLN A 22 -24.04 -0.01 10.87
N ILE A 23 -23.34 -0.19 9.74
CA ILE A 23 -23.94 -0.57 8.46
C ILE A 23 -24.65 -1.93 8.58
N ALA A 24 -23.99 -2.91 9.20
CA ALA A 24 -24.55 -4.23 9.48
C ALA A 24 -25.87 -4.15 10.26
N ARG A 25 -25.91 -3.35 11.34
CA ARG A 25 -27.12 -3.14 12.15
C ARG A 25 -28.23 -2.44 11.39
N LYS A 26 -27.89 -1.47 10.53
CA LYS A 26 -28.86 -0.66 9.76
C LYS A 26 -29.47 -1.44 8.59
N ILE A 27 -28.69 -2.31 7.95
CA ILE A 27 -29.12 -3.14 6.80
C ILE A 27 -29.69 -4.49 7.27
N GLY A 28 -29.34 -4.96 8.48
CA GLY A 28 -29.75 -6.27 8.99
C GLY A 28 -28.94 -7.43 8.41
N ILE A 29 -27.63 -7.23 8.21
CA ILE A 29 -26.70 -8.25 7.70
C ILE A 29 -25.51 -8.40 8.65
N ASP A 30 -24.81 -9.54 8.56
CA ASP A 30 -23.59 -9.75 9.34
C ASP A 30 -22.46 -8.80 8.89
N VAL A 31 -21.59 -8.43 9.84
CA VAL A 31 -20.45 -7.53 9.59
C VAL A 31 -19.48 -8.13 8.56
N LYS A 32 -19.32 -9.46 8.55
CA LYS A 32 -18.51 -10.14 7.53
C LYS A 32 -19.13 -10.02 6.15
N SER A 33 -20.46 -10.06 6.06
CA SER A 33 -21.19 -9.87 4.81
C SER A 33 -21.04 -8.45 4.27
N VAL A 34 -21.00 -7.42 5.14
CA VAL A 34 -20.68 -6.04 4.72
C VAL A 34 -19.30 -5.99 4.06
N SER A 35 -18.28 -6.51 4.75
CA SER A 35 -16.89 -6.51 4.28
C SER A 35 -16.72 -7.29 2.97
N ALA A 36 -17.41 -8.44 2.85
CA ALA A 36 -17.37 -9.27 1.66
C ALA A 36 -18.07 -8.60 0.45
N LEU A 37 -19.19 -7.92 0.68
CA LEU A 37 -19.91 -7.18 -0.36
C LEU A 37 -19.11 -5.96 -0.83
N GLU A 38 -18.45 -5.22 0.06
CA GLU A 38 -17.51 -4.15 -0.31
C GLU A 38 -16.36 -4.71 -1.17
N ALA A 39 -15.75 -5.82 -0.74
CA ALA A 39 -14.65 -6.46 -1.48
C ALA A 39 -15.10 -7.02 -2.84
N SER A 40 -16.33 -7.52 -2.95
CA SER A 40 -16.90 -7.99 -4.21
C SER A 40 -17.21 -6.82 -5.16
N ALA A 41 -17.77 -5.73 -4.63
CA ALA A 41 -18.06 -4.51 -5.37
C ALA A 41 -16.81 -3.82 -5.92
N ALA A 42 -15.76 -3.73 -5.10
CA ALA A 42 -14.46 -3.19 -5.50
C ALA A 42 -13.83 -4.02 -6.64
N ARG A 43 -13.90 -5.36 -6.54
CA ARG A 43 -13.40 -6.26 -7.60
C ARG A 43 -14.20 -6.11 -8.90
N LYS A 44 -15.53 -6.01 -8.82
CA LYS A 44 -16.41 -5.89 -9.99
C LYS A 44 -16.23 -4.56 -10.73
N ARG A 45 -15.81 -3.49 -10.04
CA ARG A 45 -15.55 -2.18 -10.64
C ARG A 45 -14.18 -2.04 -11.32
N GLY A 46 -13.29 -3.03 -11.22
CA GLY A 46 -11.95 -2.95 -11.82
C GLY A 46 -11.04 -1.87 -11.21
N THR A 47 -11.50 -1.17 -10.17
CA THR A 47 -10.74 -0.17 -9.45
C THR A 47 -9.94 -0.86 -8.36
N GLU A 48 -8.62 -0.67 -8.44
CA GLU A 48 -7.63 -1.02 -7.42
C GLU A 48 -8.18 -0.91 -6.00
N ARG A 49 -7.94 -1.97 -5.24
CA ARG A 49 -8.15 -2.08 -3.81
C ARG A 49 -7.83 -0.74 -3.13
N PRO A 50 -8.72 -0.13 -2.33
CA PRO A 50 -8.32 0.97 -1.49
C PRO A 50 -7.30 0.40 -0.50
N ILE A 51 -6.03 0.72 -0.76
CA ILE A 51 -4.93 0.49 0.16
C ILE A 51 -5.41 1.11 1.47
N ARG A 52 -5.53 0.28 2.51
CA ARG A 52 -5.76 0.74 3.89
C ARG A 52 -4.91 1.97 4.06
N GLN A 53 -5.54 3.12 4.33
CA GLN A 53 -4.88 4.43 4.46
C GLN A 53 -3.56 4.27 5.20
N ALA A 54 -2.48 4.11 4.42
CA ALA A 54 -1.15 4.26 4.92
C ALA A 54 -1.03 5.74 5.22
N ALA A 55 -0.41 6.06 6.34
CA ALA A 55 -0.19 7.40 6.85
C ALA A 55 0.02 8.45 5.74
N PRO A 56 -0.40 9.72 5.96
CA PRO A 56 -0.26 10.78 4.99
C PRO A 56 1.23 10.98 4.69
N SER A 57 1.69 10.35 3.62
CA SER A 57 3.06 10.47 3.13
C SER A 57 2.96 10.39 1.61
N THR A 58 2.86 11.59 1.05
CA THR A 58 3.66 12.02 -0.10
C THR A 58 3.57 11.16 -1.37
N ALA A 59 2.94 11.74 -2.38
CA ALA A 59 3.32 11.68 -3.80
C ALA A 59 3.71 10.30 -4.37
N LYS A 60 2.85 9.77 -5.25
CA LYS A 60 3.15 8.77 -6.30
C LYS A 60 4.30 7.82 -5.95
N GLN A 61 3.97 6.78 -5.18
CA GLN A 61 4.93 5.73 -4.86
C GLN A 61 5.20 4.91 -6.12
N HIS A 62 6.29 5.21 -6.83
CA HIS A 62 6.85 4.31 -7.83
C HIS A 62 7.40 3.09 -7.08
N THR A 63 6.75 1.93 -7.28
CA THR A 63 7.19 0.68 -6.68
C THR A 63 8.41 0.18 -7.42
N VAL A 64 9.55 0.12 -6.73
CA VAL A 64 10.76 -0.54 -7.24
C VAL A 64 10.73 -2.01 -6.80
N CYS A 65 10.70 -2.91 -7.78
CA CYS A 65 10.82 -4.34 -7.53
C CYS A 65 12.30 -4.71 -7.40
N ALA A 66 12.63 -5.50 -6.38
CA ALA A 66 13.98 -6.04 -6.17
C ALA A 66 13.87 -7.52 -5.78
N ASP A 67 14.87 -8.30 -6.17
CA ASP A 67 14.90 -9.73 -5.89
C ASP A 67 15.02 -10.03 -4.40
N ASN A 68 14.45 -11.17 -3.98
CA ASN A 68 14.42 -11.57 -2.58
C ASN A 68 15.84 -11.74 -2.00
N ASP A 69 16.77 -12.22 -2.82
CA ASP A 69 18.17 -12.41 -2.42
C ASP A 69 18.87 -11.07 -2.12
N VAL A 70 18.60 -10.03 -2.90
CA VAL A 70 19.08 -8.66 -2.65
C VAL A 70 18.52 -8.13 -1.34
N LEU A 71 17.20 -8.29 -1.14
CA LEU A 71 16.56 -7.88 0.11
C LEU A 71 17.12 -8.65 1.32
N ARG A 72 17.45 -9.93 1.16
CA ARG A 72 18.06 -10.75 2.20
C ARG A 72 19.47 -10.27 2.53
N ALA A 73 20.27 -9.89 1.53
CA ALA A 73 21.60 -9.33 1.74
C ALA A 73 21.57 -7.99 2.49
N LEU A 74 20.53 -7.17 2.27
CA LEU A 74 20.38 -5.87 2.94
C LEU A 74 19.86 -5.93 4.38
N ARG A 75 19.20 -7.03 4.78
CA ARG A 75 18.67 -7.22 6.14
C ARG A 75 19.67 -6.94 7.27
N PRO A 76 20.90 -7.48 7.28
CA PRO A 76 21.87 -7.19 8.34
C PRO A 76 22.24 -5.70 8.42
N HIS A 77 22.34 -5.01 7.27
CA HIS A 77 22.65 -3.58 7.22
C HIS A 77 21.50 -2.72 7.74
N ALA A 78 20.26 -3.15 7.50
CA ALA A 78 19.05 -2.51 8.01
C ALA A 78 18.88 -2.73 9.51
N ALA A 79 19.11 -3.96 9.99
CA ALA A 79 19.02 -4.33 11.40
C ALA A 79 20.01 -3.54 12.26
N ARG A 80 21.26 -3.35 11.79
CA ARG A 80 22.28 -2.53 12.47
C ARG A 80 21.85 -1.07 12.67
N ARG A 81 20.91 -0.56 11.87
CA ARG A 81 20.43 0.83 11.88
C ARG A 81 19.00 0.94 12.42
N SER A 82 18.41 -0.16 12.90
CA SER A 82 17.01 -0.21 13.34
C SER A 82 16.02 0.29 12.28
N LEU A 83 16.34 0.08 10.99
CA LEU A 83 15.49 0.47 9.85
C LEU A 83 14.82 -0.75 9.24
N SER A 84 13.66 -0.54 8.60
CA SER A 84 13.12 -1.53 7.66
C SER A 84 14.00 -1.58 6.41
N VAL A 85 14.06 -2.73 5.72
CA VAL A 85 14.84 -2.86 4.48
C VAL A 85 14.39 -1.84 3.43
N ASN A 86 13.07 -1.59 3.32
CA ASN A 86 12.54 -0.57 2.43
C ASN A 86 12.96 0.86 2.82
N ALA A 87 13.03 1.17 4.11
CA ALA A 87 13.51 2.47 4.58
C ALA A 87 15.02 2.63 4.28
N LEU A 88 15.80 1.56 4.45
CA LEU A 88 17.22 1.55 4.10
C LEU A 88 17.43 1.79 2.61
N ILE A 89 16.67 1.10 1.73
CA ILE A 89 16.78 1.28 0.27
C ILE A 89 16.44 2.71 -0.13
N ARG A 90 15.37 3.28 0.43
CA ARG A 90 14.99 4.68 0.16
C ARG A 90 16.08 5.65 0.59
N LEU A 91 16.67 5.44 1.76
CA LEU A 91 17.77 6.26 2.25
C LEU A 91 18.99 6.13 1.34
N LEU A 92 19.34 4.91 0.94
CA LEU A 92 20.48 4.65 0.07
C LEU A 92 20.31 5.31 -1.30
N LEU A 93 19.12 5.19 -1.91
CA LEU A 93 18.82 5.87 -3.16
C LEU A 93 18.84 7.39 -3.03
N ALA A 94 18.35 7.93 -1.91
CA ALA A 94 18.42 9.38 -1.65
C ALA A 94 19.87 9.86 -1.53
N THR A 95 20.69 9.18 -0.73
CA THR A 95 22.11 9.52 -0.58
C THR A 95 22.87 9.42 -1.90
N VAL A 96 22.64 8.36 -2.68
CA VAL A 96 23.29 8.19 -3.98
C VAL A 96 22.91 9.30 -4.95
N ALA A 97 21.66 9.75 -4.94
CA ALA A 97 21.20 10.84 -5.79
C ALA A 97 21.69 12.22 -5.30
N ASP A 98 21.72 12.44 -3.98
CA ASP A 98 22.14 13.72 -3.37
C ASP A 98 23.64 13.97 -3.52
N ASP A 99 24.45 12.91 -3.39
CA ASP A 99 25.92 12.97 -3.47
C ASP A 99 26.46 12.75 -4.90
N ASP A 100 25.58 12.70 -5.91
CA ASP A 100 25.90 12.43 -7.33
C ASP A 100 26.78 11.18 -7.53
N LEU A 101 26.54 10.15 -6.72
CA LEU A 101 27.31 8.90 -6.70
C LEU A 101 26.81 7.88 -7.74
N VAL A 102 25.83 8.23 -8.56
CA VAL A 102 25.22 7.32 -9.53
C VAL A 102 26.28 6.85 -10.53
N ASP A 103 26.94 7.80 -11.19
CA ASP A 103 27.94 7.50 -12.20
C ASP A 103 29.16 6.83 -11.55
N ALA A 104 29.59 7.31 -10.39
CA ALA A 104 30.69 6.68 -9.66
C ALA A 104 30.42 5.20 -9.30
N LEU A 105 29.21 4.85 -8.86
CA LEU A 105 28.86 3.46 -8.50
C LEU A 105 28.65 2.56 -9.72
N LEU A 106 28.19 3.12 -10.84
CA LEU A 106 27.97 2.37 -12.08
C LEU A 106 29.28 2.21 -12.87
N ASP A 107 30.13 3.23 -12.88
CA ASP A 107 31.40 3.27 -13.61
C ASP A 107 32.52 2.49 -12.89
N ASP A 108 32.53 2.41 -11.54
CA ASP A 108 33.49 1.55 -10.81
C ASP A 108 33.23 0.04 -11.06
N GLY A 109 32.07 -0.30 -11.65
CA GLY A 109 31.78 -1.63 -12.18
C GLY A 109 32.37 -1.90 -13.58
N GLU A 110 32.78 -0.85 -14.30
CA GLU A 110 33.46 -0.91 -15.61
C GLU A 110 35.00 -0.89 -15.50
N ALA A 111 35.57 -1.28 -14.36
CA ALA A 111 36.99 -1.61 -14.26
C ALA A 111 37.24 -3.06 -14.71
N ASN A 112 37.57 -3.22 -16.00
CA ASN A 112 38.38 -4.30 -16.64
C ASN A 112 38.37 -5.72 -16.03
#